data_AF-B9M1B7-F1
#
_entry.id   AF-B9M1B7-F1
#
_cell.length_a   1.000
_cell.length_b   1.000
_cell.length_c   1.000
_cell.angle_alpha   90.00
_cell.angle_beta   90.00
_cell.angle_gamma   90.00
#
_symmetry.space_group_name_H-M   'P 1'
#
loop_
_entity.id
_entity.type
_entity.pdbx_description
1 polymer ?
#
loop_
_entity_poly.entity_id
_entity_poly.type
_entity_poly.pdbx_seq_one_letter_code
_entity_poly.pdbx_strand_id
1 'polypeptide(L)' 'MECSRCGTCCVAPDISSLKKPLATRCIHLDTDQRCSRYETRPVVCRSYRSDDICRLIDAPDLEERVKNYLRLFGLA' A
#
# COMPACT_ATOMS: atom_id res chain seq x y z
N MET A 1 -8.22 8.13 -10.65
CA MET A 1 -6.90 8.77 -10.69
C MET A 1 -5.84 7.76 -11.10
N GLU A 2 -4.70 8.21 -11.64
CA GLU A 2 -3.59 7.31 -11.95
C GLU A 2 -2.80 6.92 -10.68
N CYS A 3 -2.31 5.68 -10.65
CA CYS A 3 -1.51 5.19 -9.53
C CYS A 3 -0.13 5.84 -9.55
N SER A 4 0.22 6.55 -8.48
CA SER A 4 1.53 7.20 -8.31
C SER A 4 2.69 6.24 -8.00
N ARG A 5 2.41 4.93 -7.89
CA ARG A 5 3.39 3.90 -7.51
C ARG A 5 4.08 4.21 -6.17
N CYS A 6 3.37 4.86 -5.24
CA CYS A 6 3.91 5.32 -3.95
C CYS A 6 4.17 4.23 -2.90
N GLY A 7 3.87 2.96 -3.19
CA GLY A 7 4.10 1.83 -2.29
C GLY A 7 3.19 1.72 -1.06
N THR A 8 2.34 2.72 -0.75
CA THR A 8 1.54 2.74 0.49
C THR A 8 0.60 1.54 0.62
N CYS A 9 -0.07 1.12 -0.45
CA CYS A 9 -0.93 -0.07 -0.46
C CYS A 9 -0.17 -1.39 -0.22
N CYS A 10 1.16 -1.39 -0.36
CA CYS A 10 2.02 -2.53 -0.05
C CYS A 10 2.52 -2.52 1.41
N VAL A 11 2.35 -1.43 2.16
CA VAL A 11 2.83 -1.30 3.54
C VAL A 11 1.66 -1.17 4.52
N ALA A 12 0.73 -0.25 4.28
CA ALA A 12 -0.27 0.14 5.26
C ALA A 12 -1.30 -0.94 5.62
N PRO A 13 -2.09 -1.51 4.67
CA PRO A 13 -3.15 -2.48 5.00
C PRO A 13 -2.57 -3.84 5.40
N ASP A 14 -3.23 -4.60 6.25
CA ASP A 14 -2.95 -6.04 6.34
C ASP A 14 -3.43 -6.76 5.07
N ILE A 15 -2.80 -7.90 4.75
CA ILE A 15 -3.17 -8.71 3.59
C ILE A 15 -3.14 -10.18 3.99
N SER A 16 -4.31 -10.74 4.32
CA SER A 16 -4.44 -12.11 4.83
C SER A 16 -3.89 -13.16 3.86
N SER A 17 -4.10 -12.98 2.55
CA SER A 17 -3.59 -13.91 1.51
C SER A 17 -2.06 -13.96 1.44
N LEU A 18 -1.37 -12.97 2.01
CA LEU A 18 0.10 -12.92 2.11
C LEU A 18 0.58 -13.09 3.56
N LYS A 19 -0.33 -13.30 4.53
CA LYS A 19 -0.05 -13.22 5.97
C LYS A 19 0.74 -11.95 6.33
N LYS A 20 0.47 -10.84 5.63
CA LYS A 20 1.14 -9.56 5.84
C LYS A 20 0.42 -8.79 6.95
N PRO A 21 1.04 -8.53 8.10
CA PRO A 21 0.41 -7.73 9.14
C PRO A 21 0.20 -6.28 8.70
N LEU A 22 -0.64 -5.58 9.45
CA LEU A 22 -0.87 -4.14 9.31
C LEU A 22 0.45 -3.38 9.46
N ALA A 23 0.58 -2.26 8.74
CA ALA A 23 1.74 -1.36 8.79
C ALA A 23 3.11 -2.03 8.53
N THR A 24 3.12 -3.27 8.02
CA THR A 24 4.32 -4.03 7.74
C THR A 24 4.64 -4.00 6.26
N ARG A 25 5.91 -3.74 5.91
CA ARG A 25 6.38 -3.74 4.53
C ARG A 25 6.19 -5.11 3.88
N CYS A 26 5.51 -5.14 2.72
CA CYS A 26 5.38 -6.36 1.94
C CYS A 26 6.76 -6.87 1.48
N ILE A 27 6.98 -8.18 1.59
CA ILE A 27 8.20 -8.88 1.13
C ILE A 27 8.46 -8.75 -0.38
N HIS A 28 7.45 -8.36 -1.16
CA HIS A 28 7.56 -8.17 -2.60
C HIS A 28 7.72 -6.70 -3.01
N LEU A 29 7.80 -5.76 -2.07
CA LEU A 29 7.98 -4.34 -2.36
C LEU A 29 9.48 -4.01 -2.45
N ASP A 30 9.97 -3.75 -3.65
CA ASP A 30 11.37 -3.39 -3.90
C ASP A 30 11.69 -1.94 -3.48
N THR A 31 12.95 -1.55 -3.64
CA THR A 31 13.47 -0.21 -3.27
C THR A 31 12.84 0.91 -4.08
N ASP A 32 12.35 0.62 -5.29
CA ASP A 32 11.70 1.59 -6.19
C ASP A 32 10.18 1.66 -5.96
N GLN A 33 9.68 1.07 -4.87
CA GLN A 33 8.26 1.01 -4.50
C GLN A 33 7.42 0.24 -5.53
N ARG A 34 8.03 -0.67 -6.28
CA ARG A 34 7.37 -1.56 -7.24
C ARG A 34 7.26 -2.97 -6.67
N CYS A 35 6.26 -3.69 -7.16
CA CYS A 35 6.08 -5.08 -6.78
C CYS A 35 6.98 -5.98 -7.63
N SER A 36 7.93 -6.68 -7.02
CA SER A 36 8.84 -7.63 -7.69
C SER A 36 8.12 -8.87 -8.25
N ARG A 37 6.85 -9.07 -7.89
CA ARG A 37 5.98 -10.16 -8.37
C ARG A 37 4.70 -9.65 -8.99
N TYR A 38 4.80 -8.59 -9.80
CA TYR A 38 3.64 -7.87 -10.37
C TYR A 38 2.66 -8.81 -11.11
N GLU A 39 3.19 -9.72 -11.94
CA GLU A 39 2.41 -10.67 -12.75
C GLU A 39 1.72 -11.77 -11.94
N THR A 40 2.23 -12.08 -10.75
CA THR A 40 1.69 -13.15 -9.87
C THR A 40 1.02 -12.59 -8.62
N ARG A 41 0.62 -11.30 -8.64
CA ARG A 41 -0.06 -10.68 -7.50
C ARG A 41 -1.34 -11.46 -7.10
N PRO A 42 -1.63 -11.59 -5.80
CA PRO A 42 -2.90 -12.16 -5.37
C PRO A 42 -4.07 -11.28 -5.83
N VAL A 43 -5.29 -11.86 -5.86
CA VAL A 43 -6.50 -11.21 -6.37
C VAL A 43 -6.74 -9.86 -5.72
N VAL A 44 -6.57 -9.75 -4.40
CA VAL A 44 -6.73 -8.48 -3.65
C VAL A 44 -5.83 -7.37 -4.19
N CYS A 45 -4.55 -7.66 -4.47
CA CYS A 45 -3.61 -6.67 -5.00
C CYS A 45 -3.88 -6.31 -6.48
N ARG A 46 -4.43 -7.23 -7.29
CA ARG A 46 -4.82 -6.96 -8.68
C ARG A 46 -6.10 -6.15 -8.77
N SER A 47 -7.01 -6.37 -7.83
CA SER A 47 -8.32 -5.71 -7.76
C SER A 47 -8.22 -4.31 -7.17
N TYR A 48 -7.17 -4.03 -6.39
CA TYR A 48 -6.88 -2.68 -5.90
C TYR A 48 -6.74 -1.69 -7.07
N ARG A 49 -7.43 -0.56 -6.93
CA ARG A 49 -7.42 0.56 -7.88
C ARG A 49 -7.13 1.83 -7.10
N SER A 50 -6.39 2.74 -7.72
CA SER A 50 -6.14 4.06 -7.13
C SER A 50 -7.43 4.88 -7.12
N ASP A 51 -7.79 5.37 -5.94
CA ASP A 51 -9.02 6.10 -5.63
C ASP A 51 -8.73 7.27 -4.67
N ASP A 52 -9.77 7.93 -4.19
CA ASP A 52 -9.65 9.14 -3.36
C ASP A 52 -8.83 8.93 -2.07
N ILE A 53 -8.72 7.70 -1.57
CA ILE A 53 -7.85 7.39 -0.42
C ILE A 53 -6.40 7.77 -0.77
N CYS A 54 -5.94 7.51 -1.99
CA CYS A 54 -4.58 7.86 -2.43
C CYS A 54 -4.33 9.38 -2.37
N ARG A 55 -5.35 10.21 -2.61
CA ARG A 55 -5.24 11.68 -2.49
C ARG A 55 -5.26 12.12 -1.02
N LEU A 56 -6.15 11.55 -0.22
CA LEU A 56 -6.32 11.91 1.19
C LEU A 56 -5.08 11.60 2.03
N ILE A 57 -4.33 10.56 1.67
CA ILE A 57 -3.13 10.15 2.41
C ILE A 57 -1.83 10.70 1.83
N ASP A 58 -1.87 11.46 0.74
CA ASP A 58 -0.65 11.88 0.05
C ASP A 58 0.28 12.70 0.97
N ALA A 59 1.57 12.42 0.86
CA ALA A 59 2.62 12.99 1.69
C ALA A 59 3.97 12.84 0.97
N PRO A 60 5.02 13.56 1.38
CA PRO A 60 6.32 13.54 0.69
C PRO A 60 6.97 12.15 0.62
N ASP A 61 6.83 11.36 1.67
CA ASP A 61 7.47 10.05 1.81
C ASP A 61 6.49 8.92 2.16
N LEU A 62 6.96 7.69 2.02
CA LEU A 62 6.16 6.48 2.25
C LEU A 62 5.73 6.35 3.72
N GLU A 63 6.57 6.73 4.67
CA GLU A 63 6.28 6.57 6.10
C GLU A 63 5.11 7.47 6.49
N GLU A 64 5.13 8.73 6.07
CA GLU A 64 4.04 9.67 6.35
C GLU A 64 2.74 9.29 5.65
N ARG A 65 2.80 8.78 4.41
CA ARG A 65 1.61 8.22 3.73
C ARG A 65 1.00 7.04 4.51
N VAL A 66 1.83 6.17 5.08
CA VAL A 66 1.37 5.04 5.92
C VAL A 66 0.71 5.55 7.20
N LYS A 67 1.31 6.53 7.89
CA LYS A 67 0.69 7.16 9.07
C LYS A 67 -0.66 7.79 8.74
N ASN A 68 -0.75 8.51 7.62
CA ASN A 68 -2.01 9.11 7.15
C ASN A 68 -3.07 8.05 6.86
N TYR A 69 -2.70 6.94 6.22
CA TYR A 69 -3.59 5.80 6.00
C TYR A 69 -4.13 5.24 7.33
N LEU A 70 -3.24 4.95 8.28
CA LEU A 70 -3.64 4.39 9.58
C LEU A 70 -4.57 5.35 10.32
N ARG A 71 -4.28 6.65 10.32
CA ARG A 71 -5.14 7.68 10.92
C ARG A 71 -6.52 7.74 10.25
N LEU A 72 -6.56 7.70 8.92
CA LEU A 72 -7.80 7.75 8.14
C LEU A 72 -8.76 6.61 8.50
N PHE A 73 -8.23 5.43 8.83
CA PHE A 73 -9.01 4.25 9.19
C PHE A 73 -9.13 4.00 10.71
N GLY A 74 -8.60 4.89 11.57
CA GLY A 74 -8.65 4.73 13.02
C GLY A 74 -7.80 3.57 13.56
N LEU A 75 -6.67 3.30 12.91
CA LEU A 75 -5.75 2.18 13.18
C LEU A 75 -4.41 2.63 13.81
N ALA A 76 -4.29 3.92 14.15
CA ALA A 76 -3.11 4.54 14.72
C ALA A 76 -3.29 4.84 16.21
#